data_AF-A0A9E4LB55-F1
#
_entry.id   AF-A0A9E4LB55-F1
#
_cell.length_a   1.000
_cell.length_b   1.000
_cell.length_c   1.000
_cell.angle_alpha   90.00
_cell.angle_beta   90.00
_cell.angle_gamma   90.00
#
_symmetry.space_group_name_H-M   'P 1'
#
loop_
_entity.id
_entity.type
_entity.pdbx_description
1 polymer ?
#
loop_
_entity_poly.entity_id
_entity_poly.type
_entity_poly.pdbx_seq_one_letter_code
_entity_poly.pdbx_strand_id
1 'polypeptide(L)'
;MKLKVFLPLPQPSEISSKERERAMASYMTMMASLAGGLPLPFLNLLAIYLFHRWVRSTSRFVHFHSLQSMWSQAPVTILNSILLVWTIVRIFSDDFRFSATYLGFLIPLIVINVAYFIMSVVAGMRAYKGRFYYFPVFGRWAYEVAFDDLLSIAIEGDEIENKPPEG
;
A
#
# COMPACT_ATOMS: atom_id res chain seq x y z
N MET A 1 -12.45 -21.81 -18.65
CA MET A 1 -12.04 -21.61 -17.25
C MET A 1 -10.60 -22.10 -17.13
N LYS A 2 -9.60 -21.21 -17.09
CA LYS A 2 -8.19 -21.61 -16.90
C LYS A 2 -8.00 -21.94 -15.41
N LEU A 3 -7.45 -23.11 -15.07
CA LEU A 3 -7.03 -23.40 -13.71
C LEU A 3 -5.91 -22.41 -13.33
N LYS A 4 -6.15 -21.59 -12.31
CA LYS A 4 -5.08 -20.79 -11.68
C LYS A 4 -4.28 -21.74 -10.78
N VAL A 5 -3.00 -21.91 -11.08
CA VAL A 5 -2.04 -22.59 -10.20
C VAL A 5 -1.41 -21.52 -9.32
N PHE A 6 -1.46 -21.68 -8.00
CA PHE A 6 -0.84 -20.74 -7.07
C PHE A 6 0.47 -21.33 -6.54
N LEU A 7 1.50 -20.48 -6.45
CA LEU A 7 2.78 -20.86 -5.85
C LEU A 7 2.65 -21.00 -4.32
N PRO A 8 3.45 -21.90 -3.71
CA PRO A 8 3.47 -22.04 -2.26
C PRO A 8 3.92 -20.74 -1.59
N LEU A 9 3.34 -20.45 -0.43
CA LEU A 9 3.69 -19.26 0.35
C LEU A 9 5.05 -19.45 1.05
N PRO A 10 5.95 -18.45 0.98
CA PRO A 10 7.21 -18.49 1.70
C PRO A 10 6.97 -18.48 3.21
N GLN A 11 7.73 -19.29 3.94
CA GLN A 11 7.74 -19.33 5.39
C GLN A 11 8.53 -18.16 5.97
N PRO A 12 8.23 -17.72 7.21
CA PRO A 12 8.95 -16.61 7.83
C PRO A 12 10.47 -16.79 7.86
N SER A 13 10.96 -18.01 8.04
CA SER A 13 12.40 -18.34 8.04
C SER A 13 13.08 -18.18 6.68
N GLU A 14 12.32 -18.25 5.59
CA GLU A 14 12.81 -18.18 4.21
C GLU A 14 12.92 -16.74 3.69
N ILE A 15 12.29 -15.79 4.38
CA ILE A 15 12.28 -14.37 3.98
C ILE A 15 13.49 -13.67 4.60
N SER A 16 14.32 -13.04 3.78
CA SER A 16 15.49 -12.29 4.25
C SER A 16 15.10 -11.05 5.08
N SER A 17 16.00 -10.56 5.95
CA SER A 17 15.78 -9.34 6.72
C SER A 17 15.45 -8.13 5.83
N LYS A 18 16.16 -7.99 4.70
CA LYS A 18 15.96 -6.91 3.72
C LYS A 18 14.57 -6.91 3.10
N GLU A 19 14.01 -8.09 2.81
CA GLU A 19 12.64 -8.21 2.32
C GLU A 19 11.61 -7.85 3.40
N ARG A 20 11.83 -8.30 4.64
CA ARG A 20 10.97 -7.95 5.78
C ARG A 20 10.93 -6.44 6.02
N GLU A 21 12.08 -5.78 5.93
CA GLU A 21 12.20 -4.33 6.05
C GLU A 21 11.49 -3.59 4.92
N ARG A 22 11.65 -4.02 3.65
CA ARG A 22 10.94 -3.43 2.50
C ARG A 22 9.42 -3.62 2.59
N ALA A 23 8.97 -4.80 3.01
CA ALA A 23 7.56 -5.08 3.22
C ALA A 23 6.97 -4.24 4.36
N MET A 24 7.68 -4.08 5.47
CA MET A 24 7.29 -3.18 6.57
C MET A 24 7.23 -1.72 6.10
N ALA A 25 8.25 -1.25 5.40
CA ALA A 25 8.35 0.12 4.90
C ALA A 25 7.19 0.50 3.96
N SER A 26 6.62 -0.48 3.24
CA SER A 26 5.41 -0.29 2.43
C SER A 26 4.23 0.25 3.24
N TYR A 27 4.04 -0.22 4.47
CA TYR A 27 2.95 0.27 5.34
C TYR A 27 3.31 1.57 6.05
N MET A 28 4.61 1.84 6.24
CA MET A 28 5.12 3.03 6.92
C MET A 28 5.29 4.23 5.99
N THR A 29 5.09 4.05 4.67
CA THR A 29 5.29 5.12 3.68
C THR A 29 4.43 6.34 3.98
N MET A 30 3.20 6.17 4.47
CA MET A 30 2.35 7.30 4.89
C MET A 30 2.96 8.13 6.02
N MET A 31 3.61 7.49 6.99
CA MET A 31 4.30 8.19 8.08
C MET A 31 5.52 8.94 7.56
N ALA A 32 6.26 8.33 6.63
CA ALA A 32 7.39 8.98 5.98
C ALA A 32 6.97 10.20 5.15
N SER A 33 5.86 10.11 4.41
CA SER A 33 5.30 11.24 3.66
C SER A 33 4.86 12.38 4.57
N LEU A 34 4.24 12.07 5.71
CA LEU A 34 3.88 13.06 6.72
C LEU A 34 5.12 13.76 7.29
N ALA A 35 6.14 13.00 7.70
CA ALA A 35 7.39 13.53 8.24
C ALA A 35 8.17 14.37 7.21
N GLY A 36 8.09 14.01 5.93
CA GLY A 36 8.70 14.74 4.82
C GLY A 36 7.94 15.99 4.36
N GLY A 37 6.85 16.37 5.05
CA GLY A 37 6.09 17.58 4.73
C GLY A 37 5.16 17.45 3.51
N LEU A 38 4.78 16.22 3.12
CA LEU A 38 3.84 15.94 2.04
C LEU A 38 2.49 15.40 2.57
N PRO A 39 1.77 16.10 3.47
CA PRO A 39 0.52 15.62 4.05
C PRO A 39 -0.67 15.68 3.08
N LEU A 40 -0.46 16.05 1.82
CA LEU A 40 -1.53 16.13 0.85
C LEU A 40 -1.95 14.71 0.42
N PRO A 41 -3.25 14.35 0.49
CA PRO A 41 -3.71 12.99 0.26
C PRO A 41 -3.20 12.38 -1.06
N PHE A 42 -3.14 13.17 -2.13
CA PHE A 42 -2.66 12.74 -3.43
C PHE A 42 -1.15 12.51 -3.49
N LEU A 43 -0.34 13.32 -2.77
CA LEU A 43 1.11 13.12 -2.69
C LEU A 43 1.47 11.86 -1.91
N ASN A 44 0.67 11.56 -0.86
CA ASN A 44 0.82 10.35 -0.08
C ASN A 44 0.54 9.08 -0.93
N LEU A 45 -0.50 9.11 -1.79
CA LEU A 45 -0.76 8.01 -2.73
C LEU A 45 0.33 7.89 -3.81
N LEU A 46 0.84 9.01 -4.31
CA LEU A 46 1.95 9.00 -5.26
C LEU A 46 3.23 8.40 -4.63
N ALA A 47 3.52 8.74 -3.38
CA ALA A 47 4.67 8.21 -2.66
C ALA A 47 4.60 6.68 -2.52
N ILE A 48 3.47 6.13 -2.09
CA ILE A 48 3.32 4.66 -2.00
C ILE A 48 3.35 3.98 -3.37
N TYR A 49 2.82 4.64 -4.41
CA TYR A 49 2.88 4.11 -5.77
C TYR A 49 4.33 4.00 -6.29
N LEU A 50 5.12 5.08 -6.14
CA LEU A 50 6.54 5.08 -6.53
C LEU A 50 7.33 4.07 -5.70
N PHE A 51 7.07 4.00 -4.39
CA PHE A 51 7.69 3.03 -3.51
C PHE A 51 7.38 1.59 -3.95
N HIS A 52 6.12 1.27 -4.22
CA HIS A 52 5.70 -0.03 -4.75
C HIS A 52 6.43 -0.36 -6.06
N ARG A 53 6.51 0.58 -7.01
CA ARG A 53 7.22 0.36 -8.29
C ARG A 53 8.69 0.03 -8.10
N TRP A 54 9.33 0.61 -7.08
CA TRP A 54 10.73 0.37 -6.73
C TRP A 54 10.95 -1.00 -6.07
N VAL A 55 10.05 -1.44 -5.17
CA VAL A 55 10.25 -2.67 -4.39
C VAL A 55 9.59 -3.93 -4.97
N ARG A 56 8.61 -3.80 -5.88
CA ARG A 56 7.76 -4.92 -6.33
C ARG A 56 8.51 -6.10 -6.96
N SER A 57 9.69 -5.88 -7.54
CA SER A 57 10.50 -6.93 -8.15
C SER A 57 11.42 -7.65 -7.16
N THR A 58 11.48 -7.22 -5.89
CA THR A 58 12.36 -7.84 -4.88
C THR A 58 11.97 -9.29 -4.61
N SER A 59 10.69 -9.53 -4.37
CA SER A 59 10.12 -10.86 -4.15
C SER A 59 8.60 -10.78 -4.11
N ARG A 60 7.92 -11.92 -4.21
CA ARG A 60 6.45 -11.98 -4.09
C ARG A 60 5.95 -11.52 -2.74
N PHE A 61 6.70 -11.78 -1.68
CA PHE A 61 6.36 -11.32 -0.34
C PHE A 61 6.33 -9.79 -0.28
N VAL A 62 7.38 -9.13 -0.79
CA VAL A 62 7.45 -7.67 -0.87
C VAL A 62 6.39 -7.12 -1.84
N HIS A 63 6.15 -7.80 -2.96
CA HIS A 63 5.13 -7.44 -3.92
C HIS A 63 3.73 -7.44 -3.27
N PHE A 64 3.36 -8.52 -2.57
CA PHE A 64 2.09 -8.62 -1.85
C PHE A 64 1.88 -7.46 -0.87
N HIS A 65 2.85 -7.22 0.01
CA HIS A 65 2.71 -6.21 1.06
C HIS A 65 2.68 -4.78 0.49
N SER A 66 3.52 -4.49 -0.51
CA SER A 66 3.52 -3.19 -1.19
C SER A 66 2.23 -2.93 -1.97
N LEU A 67 1.72 -3.94 -2.66
CA LEU A 67 0.49 -3.86 -3.43
C LEU A 67 -0.75 -3.71 -2.52
N GLN A 68 -0.82 -4.48 -1.43
CA GLN A 68 -1.88 -4.36 -0.44
C GLN A 68 -1.88 -2.96 0.19
N SER A 69 -0.71 -2.46 0.60
CA SER A 69 -0.58 -1.11 1.17
C SER A 69 -1.09 -0.06 0.18
N MET A 70 -0.58 -0.05 -1.05
CA MET A 70 -0.94 0.91 -2.09
C MET A 70 -2.45 0.95 -2.37
N TRP A 71 -3.08 -0.21 -2.58
CA TRP A 71 -4.49 -0.25 -2.95
C TRP A 71 -5.44 -0.02 -1.79
N SER A 72 -5.07 -0.45 -0.59
CA SER A 72 -5.86 -0.14 0.60
C SER A 72 -5.82 1.34 0.98
N GLN A 73 -4.76 2.06 0.59
CA GLN A 73 -4.63 3.50 0.78
C GLN A 73 -5.52 4.30 -0.17
N ALA A 74 -5.77 3.81 -1.39
CA ALA A 74 -6.47 4.59 -2.43
C ALA A 74 -7.88 5.08 -2.00
N PRO A 75 -8.78 4.26 -1.42
CA PRO A 75 -10.08 4.72 -0.94
C PRO A 75 -9.96 5.79 0.15
N VAL A 76 -9.02 5.61 1.09
CA VAL A 76 -8.77 6.56 2.19
C VAL A 76 -8.29 7.90 1.63
N THR A 77 -7.38 7.86 0.64
CA THR A 77 -6.92 9.06 -0.06
C THR A 77 -8.05 9.78 -0.78
N ILE A 78 -8.94 9.07 -1.48
CA ILE A 78 -10.08 9.69 -2.18
C ILE A 78 -10.98 10.41 -1.18
N LEU A 79 -11.36 9.76 -0.08
CA LEU A 79 -12.21 10.37 0.95
C LEU A 79 -11.54 11.56 1.63
N ASN A 80 -10.25 11.45 1.96
CA ASN A 80 -9.47 12.56 2.50
C ASN A 80 -9.35 13.73 1.52
N SER A 81 -9.26 13.46 0.21
CA SER A 81 -9.21 14.50 -0.82
C SER A 81 -10.54 15.24 -0.95
N ILE A 82 -11.66 14.52 -0.90
CA ILE A 82 -13.01 15.11 -0.87
C ILE A 82 -13.17 16.01 0.36
N LEU A 83 -12.79 15.51 1.56
CA LEU A 83 -12.83 16.32 2.78
C LEU A 83 -11.94 17.56 2.68
N LEU A 84 -10.72 17.43 2.13
CA LEU A 84 -9.78 18.54 1.98
C LEU A 84 -10.38 19.64 1.09
N VAL A 85 -10.88 19.29 -0.10
CA VAL A 85 -11.50 20.26 -1.01
C VAL A 85 -12.72 20.91 -0.36
N TRP A 86 -13.59 20.12 0.27
CA TRP A 86 -14.77 20.65 0.96
C TRP A 86 -14.38 21.61 2.10
N THR A 87 -13.36 21.25 2.89
CA THR A 87 -12.82 22.09 3.96
C THR A 87 -12.26 23.40 3.40
N ILE A 88 -11.47 23.35 2.31
CA ILE A 88 -10.92 24.54 1.65
C ILE A 88 -12.07 25.46 1.20
N VAL A 89 -13.04 24.93 0.45
CA VAL A 89 -14.19 25.72 -0.04
C VAL A 89 -14.93 26.38 1.14
N ARG A 90 -15.14 25.66 2.24
CA ARG A 90 -15.76 26.20 3.47
C ARG A 90 -14.93 27.32 4.11
N ILE A 91 -13.61 27.17 4.21
CA ILE A 91 -12.71 28.17 4.81
C ILE A 91 -12.73 29.48 4.00
N PHE A 92 -12.77 29.38 2.67
CA PHE A 92 -12.80 30.53 1.77
C PHE A 92 -14.22 31.04 1.46
N SER A 93 -15.25 30.44 2.05
CA SER A 93 -16.61 30.97 2.01
C SER A 93 -16.86 31.86 3.23
N ASP A 94 -17.60 32.95 3.07
CA ASP A 94 -17.93 33.90 4.15
C ASP A 94 -18.78 33.30 5.30
N ASP A 95 -19.13 32.01 5.22
CA ASP A 95 -20.04 31.32 6.12
C ASP A 95 -19.42 30.02 6.68
N PHE A 96 -18.23 30.16 7.27
CA PHE A 96 -17.51 29.05 7.92
C PHE A 96 -18.28 28.55 9.15
N ARG A 97 -19.18 27.60 8.92
CA ARG A 97 -19.95 26.91 9.96
C ARG A 97 -19.80 25.40 9.83
N PHE A 98 -19.58 24.74 10.96
CA PHE A 98 -19.65 23.28 11.05
C PHE A 98 -21.10 22.81 10.91
N SER A 99 -21.55 22.61 9.67
CA SER A 99 -22.85 22.02 9.40
C SER A 99 -22.92 20.57 9.87
N ALA A 100 -24.11 20.10 10.25
CA ALA A 100 -24.36 18.69 10.56
C ALA A 100 -23.89 17.75 9.45
N THR A 101 -24.09 18.11 8.17
CA THR A 101 -23.65 17.29 7.01
C THR A 101 -22.13 17.17 6.94
N TYR A 102 -21.41 18.27 7.15
CA TYR A 102 -19.94 18.28 7.18
C TYR A 102 -19.41 17.40 8.32
N LEU A 103 -19.95 17.53 9.53
CA LEU A 103 -19.57 16.70 10.66
C LEU A 103 -19.92 15.22 10.44
N GLY A 104 -21.07 14.95 9.81
CA GLY A 104 -21.50 13.60 9.43
C GLY A 104 -20.58 12.92 8.41
N PHE A 105 -19.81 13.68 7.64
CA PHE A 105 -18.75 13.15 6.77
C PHE A 105 -17.39 13.07 7.49
N LEU A 106 -17.03 14.12 8.22
CA LEU A 106 -15.74 14.25 8.91
C LEU A 106 -15.53 13.15 9.97
N ILE A 107 -16.53 12.91 10.83
CA ILE A 107 -16.38 11.99 11.96
C ILE A 107 -16.17 10.54 11.50
N PRO A 108 -16.99 9.95 10.60
CA PRO A 108 -16.74 8.61 10.07
C PRO A 108 -15.40 8.52 9.34
N LEU A 109 -14.99 9.56 8.62
CA LEU A 109 -13.71 9.57 7.93
C LEU A 109 -12.53 9.56 8.90
N ILE A 110 -12.61 10.26 10.03
CA ILE A 110 -11.61 10.17 11.10
C ILE A 110 -11.52 8.72 11.62
N VAL A 111 -12.66 8.08 11.87
CA VAL A 111 -12.70 6.66 12.33
C VAL A 111 -12.05 5.73 11.31
N ILE A 112 -12.35 5.89 10.01
CA ILE A 112 -11.75 5.12 8.93
C ILE A 112 -10.23 5.32 8.88
N ASN A 113 -9.74 6.55 9.00
CA ASN A 113 -8.30 6.84 9.01
C ASN A 113 -7.59 6.21 10.21
N VAL A 114 -8.19 6.27 11.41
CA VAL A 114 -7.64 5.64 12.61
C VAL A 114 -7.59 4.12 12.45
N ALA A 115 -8.68 3.51 11.98
CA ALA A 115 -8.72 2.07 11.72
C ALA A 115 -7.66 1.65 10.69
N TYR A 116 -7.55 2.40 9.58
CA TYR A 116 -6.54 2.16 8.55
C TYR A 116 -5.11 2.28 9.10
N PHE A 117 -4.84 3.31 9.91
CA PHE A 117 -3.54 3.51 10.55
C PHE A 117 -3.16 2.34 11.46
N ILE A 118 -4.08 1.88 12.32
CA ILE A 118 -3.86 0.73 13.20
C ILE A 118 -3.59 -0.54 12.38
N MET A 119 -4.40 -0.80 11.35
CA MET A 119 -4.18 -1.97 10.48
C MET A 119 -2.82 -1.92 9.77
N SER A 120 -2.40 -0.75 9.32
CA SER A 120 -1.09 -0.54 8.66
C SER A 120 0.07 -0.78 9.61
N VAL A 121 -0.01 -0.29 10.86
CA VAL A 121 0.99 -0.56 11.89
C VAL A 121 1.07 -2.07 12.20
N VAL A 122 -0.08 -2.73 12.40
CA VAL A 122 -0.11 -4.18 12.67
C VAL A 122 0.44 -4.98 11.50
N ALA A 123 0.10 -4.62 10.27
CA ALA A 123 0.62 -5.26 9.07
C ALA A 123 2.14 -5.07 8.94
N GLY A 124 2.65 -3.86 9.17
CA GLY A 124 4.08 -3.57 9.16
C GLY A 124 4.84 -4.41 10.19
N MET A 125 4.34 -4.51 11.43
CA MET A 125 4.95 -5.35 12.46
C MET A 125 4.94 -6.85 12.10
N ARG A 126 3.88 -7.33 11.43
CA ARG A 126 3.80 -8.73 10.97
C ARG A 126 4.73 -8.97 9.78
N ALA A 127 4.81 -8.03 8.84
CA ALA A 127 5.71 -8.09 7.70
C ALA A 127 7.18 -8.12 8.16
N TYR A 128 7.54 -7.32 9.18
CA TYR A 128 8.86 -7.34 9.80
C TYR A 128 9.23 -8.71 10.40
N LYS A 129 8.22 -9.48 10.83
CA LYS A 129 8.37 -10.87 11.32
C LYS A 129 8.27 -11.92 10.20
N GLY A 130 8.23 -11.52 8.92
CA GLY A 130 8.06 -12.42 7.77
C GLY A 130 6.67 -13.06 7.69
N ARG A 131 5.64 -12.43 8.26
CA ARG A 131 4.28 -12.98 8.31
C ARG A 131 3.32 -12.16 7.47
N PHE A 132 2.47 -12.86 6.71
CA PHE A 132 1.37 -12.25 5.98
C PHE A 132 0.31 -11.68 6.93
N TYR A 133 -0.31 -10.58 6.52
CA TYR A 133 -1.47 -9.99 7.17
C TYR A 133 -2.42 -9.48 6.11
N TYR A 134 -3.60 -10.08 6.04
CA TYR A 134 -4.58 -9.83 5.00
C TYR A 134 -5.53 -8.72 5.44
N PHE A 135 -5.52 -7.62 4.70
CA PHE A 135 -6.57 -6.62 4.85
C PHE A 135 -7.89 -7.15 4.28
N PRO A 136 -9.04 -6.75 4.87
CA PRO A 136 -10.34 -7.00 4.25
C PRO A 136 -10.33 -6.52 2.80
N VAL A 137 -10.81 -7.38 1.88
CA VAL A 137 -10.83 -7.16 0.42
C VAL A 137 -9.42 -7.14 -0.22
N PHE A 138 -8.55 -6.23 0.20
CA PHE A 138 -7.27 -5.97 -0.45
C PHE A 138 -6.25 -7.10 -0.28
N GLY A 139 -6.30 -7.85 0.82
CA GLY A 139 -5.34 -8.94 1.03
C GLY A 139 -5.53 -10.08 0.04
N ARG A 140 -6.77 -10.52 -0.19
CA ARG A 140 -7.03 -11.58 -1.17
C ARG A 140 -6.64 -11.12 -2.57
N TRP A 141 -7.03 -9.91 -2.94
CA TRP A 141 -6.70 -9.36 -4.24
C TRP A 141 -5.19 -9.20 -4.45
N ALA A 142 -4.47 -8.68 -3.46
CA ALA A 142 -3.01 -8.55 -3.54
C ALA A 142 -2.30 -9.91 -3.62
N TYR A 143 -2.83 -10.94 -2.95
CA TYR A 143 -2.34 -12.31 -3.07
C TYR A 143 -2.53 -12.84 -4.49
N GLU A 144 -3.74 -12.72 -5.03
CA GLU A 144 -4.03 -13.18 -6.38
C GLU A 144 -3.14 -12.51 -7.42
N VAL A 145 -2.81 -11.23 -7.26
CA VAL A 145 -1.88 -10.54 -8.17
C VAL A 145 -0.44 -10.97 -7.93
N ALA A 146 0.06 -10.96 -6.70
CA ALA A 146 1.48 -11.22 -6.41
C ALA A 146 1.89 -12.70 -6.65
N PHE A 147 0.93 -13.63 -6.58
CA PHE A 147 1.16 -15.07 -6.72
C PHE A 147 0.47 -15.69 -7.94
N ASP A 148 0.00 -14.88 -8.91
CA ASP A 148 -0.46 -15.41 -10.20
C ASP A 148 0.73 -15.97 -11.01
N ASP A 149 0.52 -17.11 -11.67
CA ASP A 149 1.54 -17.88 -12.39
C ASP A 149 1.89 -17.29 -13.77
N LEU A 150 1.11 -16.31 -14.24
CA LEU A 150 1.44 -15.53 -15.43
C LEU A 150 2.30 -14.32 -15.08
N LEU A 151 2.07 -13.73 -13.90
CA LEU A 151 2.88 -12.64 -13.40
C LEU A 151 4.19 -13.14 -12.79
N SER A 152 4.22 -14.41 -12.34
CA SER A 152 5.43 -15.08 -11.86
C SER A 152 6.54 -15.05 -12.90
N ILE A 153 6.23 -15.49 -14.11
CA ILE A 153 7.11 -15.53 -15.27
C ILE A 153 7.57 -14.11 -15.65
N ALA A 154 6.69 -13.11 -15.52
CA ALA A 154 7.02 -11.72 -15.84
C ALA A 154 7.95 -11.04 -14.81
N ILE A 155 7.98 -11.50 -13.54
CA ILE A 155 8.90 -10.99 -12.51
C ILE A 155 10.27 -11.68 -12.62
N GLU A 156 10.31 -12.97 -12.94
CA GLU A 156 11.56 -13.72 -13.18
C GLU A 156 12.22 -13.30 -14.50
N GLY A 157 11.45 -13.03 -15.55
CA GLY A 157 11.96 -12.63 -16.87
C GLY A 157 12.57 -11.24 -16.97
N ASP A 158 12.56 -10.44 -15.89
CA ASP A 158 13.19 -9.11 -15.82
C ASP A 158 14.67 -9.19 -15.33
N GLU A 159 15.18 -10.39 -15.03
CA GLU A 159 16.63 -10.64 -14.99
C GLU A 159 17.17 -10.67 -16.43
N ILE A 160 17.48 -9.50 -16.97
CA ILE A 160 18.40 -9.42 -18.12
C ILE A 160 19.75 -9.91 -17.61
N GLU A 161 20.00 -11.21 -17.78
CA GLU A 161 21.30 -11.82 -17.56
C GLU A 161 22.29 -11.11 -18.51
N ASN A 162 23.14 -10.27 -17.93
CA ASN A 162 24.17 -9.57 -18.68
C ASN A 162 25.24 -10.62 -19.04
N LYS A 163 25.06 -11.28 -20.19
CA LYS A 163 26.06 -12.21 -20.70
C LYS A 163 27.36 -11.43 -20.96
N PRO A 164 28.53 -11.99 -20.61
CA PRO A 164 29.80 -11.35 -20.93
C PRO A 164 29.87 -11.12 -22.45
N PRO A 165 30.56 -10.04 -22.92
CA PRO A 165 30.78 -9.86 -24.34
C PRO A 165 31.43 -11.13 -24.89
N GLU A 166 30.79 -11.76 -25.87
CA GLU A 166 31.44 -12.80 -26.66
C GLU A 166 32.66 -12.13 -27.30
N GLY A 167 33.85 -12.60 -26.90
CA GLY A 167 35.13 -11.96 -27.21
C GLY A 167 35.44 -11.87 -28.70
#